data_AF-A0A8X6YNL4-F1
#
_entry.id   AF-A0A8X6YNL4-F1
#
_cell.length_a   1.000
_cell.length_b   1.000
_cell.length_c   1.000
_cell.angle_alpha   90.00
_cell.angle_beta   90.00
_cell.angle_gamma   90.00
#
_symmetry.space_group_name_H-M   'P 1'
#
loop_
_entity.id
_entity.type
_entity.pdbx_description
1 polymer ?
#
loop_
_entity_poly.entity_id
_entity_poly.type
_entity_poly.pdbx_seq_one_letter_code
_entity_poly.pdbx_strand_id
1 'polypeptide(L)'
;MAEGEDDAFFAALENQCKIIETALLSKCNMNQQMREEARQALGELKSSVYRNFFTIKSEKFVEACKESLKDAISSVPKKKKV
;
A
#
# COMPACT_ATOMS: atom_id res chain seq x y z
N MET A 1 21.52 2.34 14.99
CA MET A 1 21.41 2.53 13.54
C MET A 1 20.14 1.85 13.11
N ALA A 2 19.09 2.61 12.77
CA ALA A 2 17.81 2.08 12.28
C ALA A 2 16.97 3.14 11.52
N GLU A 3 17.30 4.44 11.55
CA GLU A 3 16.51 5.47 10.84
C GLU A 3 16.45 5.26 9.31
N GLY A 4 17.51 4.72 8.69
CA GLY A 4 17.56 4.54 7.24
C GLY A 4 16.73 3.38 6.68
N GLU A 5 16.50 2.32 7.45
CA GLU A 5 15.66 1.18 7.00
C GLU A 5 14.17 1.44 7.21
N ASP A 6 13.82 2.15 8.28
CA ASP A 6 12.46 2.58 8.58
C ASP A 6 11.96 3.51 7.45
N ASP A 7 12.78 4.49 7.05
CA ASP A 7 12.46 5.41 5.96
C ASP A 7 12.29 4.69 4.62
N ALA A 8 13.16 3.72 4.31
CA ALA A 8 13.05 2.94 3.08
C ALA A 8 11.78 2.07 3.05
N PHE A 9 11.38 1.50 4.20
CA PHE A 9 10.14 0.74 4.33
C PHE A 9 8.92 1.64 4.13
N PHE A 10 8.88 2.81 4.77
CA PHE A 10 7.76 3.73 4.65
C PHE A 10 7.65 4.33 3.25
N ALA A 11 8.77 4.66 2.61
CA ALA A 11 8.79 5.08 1.21
C ALA A 11 8.25 3.98 0.28
N ALA A 12 8.61 2.72 0.54
CA ALA A 12 8.06 1.58 -0.21
C ALA A 12 6.55 1.44 0.01
N LEU A 13 6.07 1.48 1.25
CA LEU A 13 4.65 1.43 1.60
C LEU A 13 3.86 2.54 0.89
N GLU A 14 4.38 3.76 0.90
CA GLU A 14 3.74 4.92 0.27
C GLU A 14 3.63 4.74 -1.25
N ASN A 15 4.72 4.28 -1.89
CA ASN A 15 4.75 3.99 -3.32
C ASN A 15 3.76 2.88 -3.69
N GLN A 16 3.65 1.82 -2.89
CA GLN A 16 2.70 0.74 -3.16
C GLN A 16 1.25 1.17 -3.00
N CYS A 17 0.94 1.96 -1.98
CA CYS A 17 -0.39 2.53 -1.84
C CYS A 17 -0.76 3.40 -3.05
N LYS A 18 0.17 4.17 -3.62
CA LYS A 18 -0.06 4.96 -4.84
C LYS A 18 -0.31 4.09 -6.07
N ILE A 19 0.41 2.98 -6.21
CA ILE A 19 0.18 2.01 -7.31
C ILE A 19 -1.21 1.40 -7.20
N ILE A 20 -1.61 0.95 -6.00
CA ILE A 20 -2.94 0.38 -5.75
C ILE A 20 -4.03 1.44 -5.97
N GLU A 21 -3.84 2.66 -5.47
CA GLU A 21 -4.77 3.78 -5.71
C GLU A 21 -4.94 4.01 -7.21
N THR A 22 -3.83 4.14 -7.94
CA THR A 22 -3.85 4.36 -9.39
C THR A 22 -4.54 3.20 -10.11
N ALA A 23 -4.28 1.96 -9.71
CA ALA A 23 -4.90 0.79 -10.29
C ALA A 23 -6.42 0.74 -10.07
N LEU A 24 -6.87 1.01 -8.84
CA LEU A 24 -8.28 1.11 -8.49
C LEU A 24 -8.95 2.21 -9.31
N LEU A 25 -8.39 3.41 -9.31
CA LEU A 25 -8.90 4.56 -10.05
C LEU A 25 -8.87 4.37 -11.58
N SER A 26 -7.97 3.53 -12.10
CA SER A 26 -7.85 3.24 -13.54
C SER A 26 -8.90 2.25 -14.06
N LYS A 27 -9.59 1.50 -13.19
CA LYS A 27 -10.69 0.65 -13.60
C LYS A 27 -11.91 1.53 -13.91
N CYS A 28 -12.20 1.68 -15.20
CA CYS A 28 -13.36 2.40 -15.68
C CYS A 28 -14.63 1.91 -14.96
N ASN A 29 -15.38 2.86 -14.37
CA ASN A 29 -16.67 2.76 -13.66
C ASN A 29 -16.66 3.04 -12.14
N MET A 30 -15.56 3.47 -11.53
CA MET A 30 -15.65 4.04 -10.18
C MET A 30 -16.31 5.43 -10.20
N ASN A 31 -17.48 5.56 -9.57
CA ASN A 31 -18.11 6.85 -9.29
C ASN A 31 -17.26 7.63 -8.25
N GLN A 32 -17.54 8.93 -8.07
CA GLN A 32 -16.75 9.77 -7.17
C GLN A 32 -16.71 9.24 -5.73
N GLN A 33 -17.85 8.75 -5.22
CA GLN A 33 -17.96 8.18 -3.88
C GLN A 33 -17.05 6.97 -3.70
N MET A 34 -17.03 6.02 -4.64
CA MET A 34 -16.16 4.84 -4.57
C MET A 34 -14.67 5.22 -4.59
N ARG A 35 -14.30 6.30 -5.28
CA ARG A 35 -12.92 6.80 -5.28
C ARG A 35 -12.53 7.38 -3.92
N GLU A 36 -13.45 8.11 -3.29
CA GLU A 36 -13.26 8.66 -1.95
C GLU A 36 -13.18 7.54 -0.90
N GLU A 37 -14.06 6.53 -0.97
CA GLU A 37 -14.02 5.34 -0.11
C GLU A 37 -12.71 4.55 -0.27
N ALA A 38 -12.23 4.36 -1.51
CA ALA A 38 -10.95 3.70 -1.77
C ALA A 38 -9.76 4.49 -1.23
N ARG A 39 -9.76 5.82 -1.38
CA ARG A 39 -8.74 6.70 -0.79
C ARG A 39 -8.74 6.64 0.73
N GLN A 40 -9.92 6.65 1.35
CA GLN A 40 -10.08 6.56 2.79
C GLN A 40 -9.56 5.21 3.31
N ALA A 41 -9.97 4.10 2.68
CA ALA A 41 -9.50 2.76 3.05
C ALA A 41 -7.98 2.62 2.93
N LEU A 42 -7.35 3.17 1.88
CA LEU A 42 -5.90 3.20 1.74
C LEU A 42 -5.21 4.08 2.79
N GLY A 43 -5.84 5.18 3.20
CA GLY A 43 -5.35 6.04 4.28
C GLY A 43 -5.40 5.35 5.65
N GLU A 44 -6.49 4.64 5.93
CA GLU A 44 -6.65 3.84 7.15
C GLU A 44 -5.66 2.68 7.19
N LEU A 45 -5.44 1.98 6.07
CA LEU A 45 -4.42 0.94 5.94
C LEU A 45 -3.03 1.47 6.26
N LYS A 46 -2.63 2.59 5.65
CA LYS A 46 -1.34 3.25 5.94
C LYS A 46 -1.22 3.55 7.43
N SER A 47 -2.23 4.20 7.99
CA SER A 47 -2.24 4.59 9.41
C SER A 47 -2.14 3.39 10.36
N SER A 48 -2.76 2.27 10.00
CA SER A 48 -2.68 1.00 10.75
C SER A 48 -1.27 0.39 10.67
N VAL A 49 -0.67 0.34 9.47
CA VAL A 49 0.70 -0.17 9.29
C VAL A 49 1.72 0.69 10.04
N TYR A 50 1.62 2.02 9.96
CA TYR A 50 2.46 2.94 10.73
C TYR A 50 2.34 2.68 12.24
N ARG A 51 1.11 2.63 12.78
CA ARG A 51 0.90 2.37 14.22
C ARG A 51 1.50 1.03 14.65
N ASN A 52 1.17 -0.03 13.92
CA ASN A 52 1.65 -1.38 14.24
C ASN A 52 3.18 -1.50 14.12
N PHE A 53 3.79 -0.82 13.14
CA PHE A 53 5.24 -0.75 13.02
C PHE A 53 5.88 -0.14 14.27
N PHE A 54 5.38 1.02 14.74
CA PHE A 54 5.94 1.68 15.92
C PHE A 54 5.68 0.94 17.23
N THR A 55 4.59 0.16 17.31
CA THR A 55 4.27 -0.66 18.48
C THR A 55 5.09 -1.95 18.52
N ILE A 56 5.25 -2.63 17.39
CA ILE A 56 5.88 -3.96 17.34
C ILE A 56 7.39 -3.85 17.13
N LYS A 57 7.86 -2.91 16.29
CA LYS A 57 9.27 -2.74 15.86
C LYS A 57 9.98 -4.06 15.53
N SER A 58 9.27 -4.98 14.87
CA SER A 58 9.82 -6.30 14.50
C SER A 58 10.11 -6.35 13.02
N GLU A 59 11.33 -6.75 12.65
CA GLU A 59 11.70 -7.05 11.26
C GLU A 59 10.72 -8.05 10.61
N LYS A 60 10.20 -9.02 11.37
CA LYS A 60 9.22 -9.98 10.83
C LYS A 60 7.90 -9.32 10.42
N PHE A 61 7.49 -8.27 11.12
CA PHE A 61 6.31 -7.49 10.73
C PHE A 61 6.58 -6.71 9.45
N VAL A 62 7.78 -6.12 9.33
CA VAL A 62 8.22 -5.40 8.12
C VAL A 62 8.26 -6.32 6.91
N GLU A 63 8.83 -7.51 7.05
CA GLU A 63 8.88 -8.51 5.98
C GLU A 63 7.48 -8.97 5.58
N ALA A 64 6.61 -9.30 6.55
CA ALA A 64 5.24 -9.71 6.27
C ALA A 64 4.43 -8.61 5.55
N CYS A 65 4.63 -7.34 5.92
CA CYS A 65 4.04 -6.21 5.21
C CYS A 65 4.60 -6.07 3.79
N LYS A 66 5.92 -6.21 3.60
CA LYS A 66 6.55 -6.16 2.26
C LYS A 66 6.03 -7.26 1.34
N GLU A 67 5.89 -8.50 1.84
CA GLU A 67 5.33 -9.61 1.06
C GLU A 67 3.86 -9.37 0.71
N SER A 68 3.04 -9.00 1.70
CA SER A 68 1.61 -8.73 1.48
C SER A 68 1.39 -7.61 0.45
N LEU A 69 2.22 -6.57 0.48
CA LEU A 69 2.19 -5.50 -0.51
C LEU A 69 2.60 -6.00 -1.90
N LYS A 70 3.66 -6.83 -1.99
CA LYS A 70 4.13 -7.42 -3.25
C LYS A 70 3.05 -8.24 -3.94
N ASP A 71 2.30 -9.03 -3.17
CA ASP A 71 1.18 -9.83 -3.67
C ASP A 71 -0.01 -8.97 -4.10
N ALA A 72 -0.32 -7.91 -3.32
CA ALA A 72 -1.37 -6.96 -3.68
C ALA A 72 -1.10 -6.26 -5.03
N ILE A 73 0.16 -5.93 -5.35
CA ILE A 73 0.51 -5.33 -6.66
C ILE A 73 0.50 -6.39 -7.77
N SER A 74 0.99 -7.59 -7.49
CA SER A 74 1.05 -8.66 -8.49
C SER A 74 -0.34 -9.13 -8.92
N SER A 75 -1.32 -9.01 -8.03
CA SER A 75 -2.73 -9.24 -8.32
C SER A 75 -3.42 -8.09 -9.06
N VAL A 76 -2.79 -6.90 -9.16
CA VAL A 76 -3.26 -5.84 -10.06
C VAL A 76 -3.03 -6.30 -11.50
N PRO A 77 -4.09 -6.52 -12.30
CA PRO A 77 -3.95 -6.99 -13.66
C PRO A 77 -3.18 -5.93 -14.48
N LYS A 78 -1.96 -6.28 -14.91
CA LYS A 78 -1.21 -5.47 -15.87
C LYS A 78 -2.06 -5.39 -17.14
N LYS A 79 -2.36 -4.18 -17.61
CA LYS A 79 -3.05 -3.95 -18.90
C LYS A 79 -2.38 -4.83 -19.96
N LYS A 80 -3.08 -5.86 -20.44
CA LYS A 80 -2.69 -6.59 -21.64
C LYS A 80 -2.87 -5.59 -22.78
N LYS A 81 -1.77 -5.16 -23.42
CA LYS A 81 -1.85 -4.43 -24.69
C LYS A 81 -2.60 -5.34 -25.66
N VAL A 82 -3.81 -4.95 -26.04
CA VAL A 82 -4.54 -5.52 -27.18
C VAL A 82 -4.03 -4.81 -28.43
#